data_AF-A0A7V9AAV5-F1
#
_entry.id   AF-A0A7V9AAV5-F1
#
_cell.length_a   1.000
_cell.length_b   1.000
_cell.length_c   1.000
_cell.angle_alpha   90.00
_cell.angle_beta   90.00
_cell.angle_gamma   90.00
#
_symmetry.space_group_name_H-M   'P 1'
#
loop_
_entity.id
_entity.type
_entity.pdbx_description
1 polymer ?
#
loop_
_entity_poly.entity_id
_entity_poly.type
_entity_poly.pdbx_seq_one_letter_code
_entity_poly.pdbx_strand_id
1 'polypeptide(L)'
;MTSVWWGEETTVREPIARRARRRWRDKFAEAWRGVKRGIRGHSSFFVHFFFAVLALAMATVLQCALWEWCIIIGCIGLVLTAELFNSAIETLFHGLDGASKARIEGCLDIAAGAVLVASMTAAVAGCLIFGHRLLAIWY
;
A
#
# COMPACT_ATOMS: atom_id res chain seq x y z
N MET A 1 42.39 40.47 -40.11
CA MET A 1 42.69 40.31 -38.67
C MET A 1 41.45 40.71 -37.89
N THR A 2 40.53 39.78 -37.64
CA THR A 2 39.37 39.98 -36.77
C THR A 2 39.63 39.17 -35.50
N SER A 3 39.83 39.87 -34.38
CA SER A 3 39.96 39.27 -33.06
C SER A 3 38.62 38.71 -32.61
N VAL A 4 38.48 37.38 -32.68
CA VAL A 4 37.34 36.66 -32.11
C VAL A 4 37.54 36.62 -30.59
N TRP A 5 36.68 37.36 -29.90
CA TRP A 5 36.56 37.38 -28.45
C TRP A 5 35.96 36.05 -27.97
N TRP A 6 36.77 35.21 -27.35
CA TRP A 6 36.28 34.06 -26.58
C TRP A 6 35.78 34.58 -25.23
N GLY A 7 34.49 34.95 -25.18
CA GLY A 7 33.80 35.13 -23.90
C GLY A 7 33.75 33.78 -23.19
N GLU A 8 34.52 33.62 -22.13
CA GLU A 8 34.32 32.55 -21.17
C GLU A 8 32.91 32.68 -20.60
N GLU A 9 31.98 31.85 -21.08
CA GLU A 9 30.77 31.52 -20.35
C GLU A 9 31.20 30.80 -19.06
N THR A 10 31.53 31.59 -18.06
CA THR A 10 31.61 31.14 -16.68
C THR A 10 30.21 30.69 -16.29
N THR A 11 29.93 29.40 -16.50
CA THR A 11 28.72 28.75 -16.02
C THR A 11 28.72 28.85 -14.50
N VAL A 12 28.12 29.93 -13.97
CA VAL A 12 27.85 30.10 -12.55
C VAL A 12 26.95 28.93 -12.17
N ARG A 13 27.54 27.84 -11.66
CA ARG A 13 26.78 26.71 -11.14
C ARG A 13 25.97 27.25 -9.98
N GLU A 14 24.65 27.35 -10.15
CA GLU A 14 23.77 27.70 -9.04
C GLU A 14 24.08 26.78 -7.85
N PRO A 15 24.25 27.33 -6.64
CA PRO A 15 24.50 26.51 -5.47
C PRO A 15 23.31 25.57 -5.29
N ILE A 16 23.56 24.25 -5.37
CA ILE A 16 22.55 23.22 -5.15
C ILE A 16 21.88 23.52 -3.81
N ALA A 17 20.67 24.06 -3.85
CA ALA A 17 19.95 24.46 -2.64
C ALA A 17 19.88 23.25 -1.72
N ARG A 18 20.53 23.33 -0.54
CA ARG A 18 20.54 22.24 0.43
C ARG A 18 19.10 21.96 0.81
N ARG A 19 18.55 20.84 0.33
CA ARG A 19 17.17 20.39 0.64
C ARG A 19 17.03 20.39 2.16
N ALA A 20 16.28 21.34 2.71
CA ALA A 20 16.09 21.47 4.14
C ALA A 20 15.68 20.10 4.73
N ARG A 21 16.28 19.70 5.85
CA ARG A 21 15.99 18.42 6.51
C ARG A 21 14.50 18.38 6.83
N ARG A 22 13.72 17.64 6.03
CA ARG A 22 12.28 17.53 6.19
C ARG A 22 11.96 16.94 7.56
N ARG A 23 11.01 17.55 8.28
CA ARG A 23 10.65 17.09 9.63
C ARG A 23 9.91 15.76 9.52
N TRP A 24 10.05 14.90 10.52
CA TRP A 24 9.35 13.61 10.57
C TRP A 24 7.83 13.75 10.41
N ARG A 25 7.25 14.80 11.00
CA ARG A 25 5.83 15.13 10.87
C ARG A 25 5.39 15.33 9.41
N ASP A 26 6.23 15.94 8.59
CA ASP A 26 5.94 16.20 7.17
C ASP A 26 5.93 14.89 6.38
N LYS A 27 6.84 13.95 6.71
CA LYS A 27 6.87 12.60 6.12
C LYS A 27 5.63 11.78 6.48
N PHE A 28 5.19 11.83 7.74
CA PHE A 28 3.96 11.14 8.16
C PHE A 28 2.71 11.75 7.51
N ALA A 29 2.64 13.07 7.38
CA ALA A 29 1.54 13.73 6.68
C ALA A 29 1.52 13.41 5.17
N GLU A 30 2.68 13.26 4.53
CA GLU A 30 2.81 12.75 3.16
C GLU A 30 2.32 11.31 3.04
N ALA A 31 2.76 10.41 3.93
CA ALA A 31 2.33 9.01 3.96
C ALA A 31 0.81 8.87 4.17
N TRP A 32 0.23 9.63 5.11
CA TRP A 32 -1.21 9.63 5.37
C TRP A 32 -2.02 10.12 4.16
N ARG A 33 -1.53 11.15 3.46
CA ARG A 33 -2.12 11.58 2.18
C ARG A 33 -2.06 10.49 1.12
N GLY A 34 -0.97 9.71 1.07
CA GLY A 34 -0.83 8.54 0.21
C GLY A 34 -1.88 7.47 0.52
N VAL A 35 -2.01 7.08 1.79
CA VAL A 35 -3.04 6.14 2.25
C VAL A 35 -4.44 6.62 1.86
N LYS A 36 -4.78 7.88 2.16
CA LYS A 36 -6.10 8.44 1.82
C LYS A 36 -6.39 8.43 0.32
N ARG A 37 -5.39 8.61 -0.54
CA ARG A 37 -5.55 8.53 -2.00
C ARG A 37 -5.80 7.11 -2.47
N GLY A 38 -5.04 6.13 -1.98
CA GLY A 38 -5.26 4.71 -2.31
C GLY A 38 -6.65 4.22 -1.89
N ILE A 39 -7.11 4.63 -0.71
CA ILE A 39 -8.42 4.24 -0.15
C ILE A 39 -9.61 4.79 -0.95
N ARG A 40 -9.49 6.00 -1.52
CA ARG A 40 -10.65 6.73 -2.04
C ARG A 40 -11.02 6.34 -3.48
N GLY A 41 -10.22 5.49 -4.13
CA GLY A 41 -10.37 5.12 -5.54
C GLY A 41 -11.11 3.80 -5.82
N HIS A 42 -11.07 2.81 -4.91
CA HIS A 42 -11.45 1.43 -5.25
C HIS A 42 -12.60 0.84 -4.42
N SER A 43 -13.54 0.19 -5.11
CA SER A 43 -14.61 -0.61 -4.48
C SER A 43 -14.07 -1.77 -3.65
N SER A 44 -12.94 -2.36 -4.06
CA SER A 44 -12.29 -3.48 -3.37
C SER A 44 -11.84 -3.12 -1.96
N PHE A 45 -11.41 -1.88 -1.73
CA PHE A 45 -11.00 -1.41 -0.41
C PHE A 45 -12.14 -1.49 0.62
N PHE A 46 -13.38 -1.13 0.23
CA PHE A 46 -14.54 -1.22 1.13
C PHE A 46 -14.84 -2.65 1.54
N VAL A 47 -14.69 -3.61 0.62
CA VAL A 47 -14.88 -5.04 0.89
C VAL A 47 -13.84 -5.52 1.90
N HIS A 48 -12.55 -5.24 1.66
CA HIS A 48 -11.49 -5.62 2.59
C HIS A 48 -11.63 -4.97 3.97
N PHE A 49 -12.04 -3.70 4.02
CA PHE A 49 -12.30 -3.01 5.28
C PHE A 49 -13.47 -3.63 6.04
N PHE A 50 -14.57 -3.96 5.36
CA PHE A 50 -15.71 -4.64 5.97
C PHE A 50 -15.31 -5.98 6.60
N PHE A 51 -14.56 -6.82 5.86
CA PHE A 51 -14.08 -8.10 6.39
C PHE A 51 -13.07 -7.92 7.53
N ALA A 52 -12.23 -6.89 7.50
CA ALA A 52 -11.33 -6.56 8.61
C ALA A 52 -12.12 -6.22 9.88
N VAL A 53 -13.15 -5.37 9.78
CA VAL A 53 -14.02 -5.04 10.92
C VAL A 53 -14.74 -6.27 11.44
N LEU A 54 -15.26 -7.12 10.55
CA LEU A 54 -15.92 -8.38 10.93
C LEU A 54 -14.95 -9.32 11.67
N ALA A 55 -13.72 -9.48 11.18
CA ALA A 55 -12.70 -10.30 11.82
C ALA A 55 -12.34 -9.78 13.23
N LEU A 56 -12.21 -8.47 13.40
CA LEU A 56 -11.95 -7.86 14.70
C LEU A 56 -13.14 -8.08 15.66
N ALA A 57 -14.38 -7.92 15.18
CA ALA A 57 -15.57 -8.18 15.98
C ALA A 57 -15.62 -9.65 16.44
N MET A 58 -15.39 -10.60 15.53
CA MET A 58 -15.33 -12.03 15.89
C MET A 58 -14.23 -12.33 16.90
N ALA A 59 -13.05 -11.74 16.75
CA ALA A 59 -11.95 -11.91 17.69
C ALA A 59 -12.29 -11.42 19.10
N THR A 60 -13.05 -10.33 19.22
CA THR A 60 -13.54 -9.84 20.52
C THR A 60 -14.58 -10.77 21.14
N VAL A 61 -15.56 -11.23 20.35
CA VAL A 61 -16.65 -12.10 20.82
C VAL A 61 -16.12 -13.47 21.25
N LEU A 62 -15.17 -14.03 20.51
CA LEU A 62 -14.56 -15.34 20.79
C LEU A 62 -13.44 -15.30 21.85
N GLN A 63 -13.19 -14.13 22.45
CA GLN A 63 -12.14 -13.92 23.45
C GLN A 63 -10.79 -14.51 23.03
N CYS A 64 -10.36 -14.19 21.80
CA CYS A 64 -9.08 -14.65 21.27
C CYS A 64 -7.90 -14.24 22.16
N ALA A 65 -6.91 -15.12 22.27
CA ALA A 65 -5.65 -14.88 22.97
C ALA A 65 -4.79 -13.85 22.24
N LEU A 66 -3.84 -13.25 22.97
CA LEU A 66 -2.98 -12.20 22.44
C LEU A 66 -2.22 -12.59 21.16
N TRP A 67 -1.76 -13.85 21.07
CA TRP A 67 -1.04 -14.33 19.88
C TRP A 67 -1.95 -14.46 18.64
N GLU A 68 -3.23 -14.80 18.82
CA GLU A 68 -4.22 -14.84 17.73
C GLU A 68 -4.54 -13.43 17.25
N TRP A 69 -4.65 -12.47 18.17
CA TRP A 69 -4.78 -11.05 17.83
C TRP A 69 -3.62 -10.55 16.97
N CYS A 70 -2.38 -10.92 17.31
CA CYS A 70 -1.21 -10.56 16.51
C CYS A 70 -1.33 -11.10 15.07
N ILE A 71 -1.80 -12.34 14.89
CA ILE A 71 -2.01 -12.92 13.56
C ILE A 71 -3.13 -12.20 12.82
N ILE A 72 -4.28 -11.97 13.46
CA ILE A 72 -5.43 -11.28 12.85
C ILE A 72 -5.05 -9.88 12.40
N ILE A 73 -4.41 -9.09 13.27
CA ILE A 73 -3.95 -7.74 12.95
C ILE A 73 -2.90 -7.80 11.84
N GLY A 74 -1.99 -8.77 11.88
CA GLY A 74 -0.99 -9.00 10.83
C GLY A 74 -1.62 -9.30 9.47
N CYS A 75 -2.63 -10.16 9.42
CA CYS A 75 -3.38 -10.48 8.19
C CYS A 75 -4.11 -9.26 7.64
N ILE A 76 -4.79 -8.48 8.49
CA ILE A 76 -5.45 -7.23 8.08
C ILE A 76 -4.41 -6.25 7.51
N GLY A 77 -3.28 -6.07 8.21
CA GLY A 77 -2.19 -5.21 7.75
C GLY A 77 -1.61 -5.65 6.40
N LEU A 78 -1.44 -6.96 6.19
CA LEU A 78 -0.95 -7.53 4.94
C LEU A 78 -1.90 -7.23 3.77
N VAL A 79 -3.20 -7.46 3.94
CA VAL A 79 -4.21 -7.20 2.90
C VAL A 79 -4.26 -5.70 2.56
N LEU A 80 -4.29 -4.83 3.57
CA LEU A 80 -4.29 -3.38 3.35
C LEU A 80 -3.00 -2.90 2.65
N THR A 81 -1.86 -3.49 2.99
CA THR A 81 -0.58 -3.17 2.35
C THR A 81 -0.58 -3.59 0.88
N ALA A 82 -1.07 -4.79 0.58
CA ALA A 82 -1.21 -5.27 -0.80
C ALA A 82 -2.15 -4.37 -1.62
N GLU A 83 -3.29 -3.96 -1.04
CA GLU A 83 -4.26 -3.07 -1.69
C GLU A 83 -3.67 -1.68 -1.98
N LEU A 84 -2.87 -1.15 -1.06
CA LEU A 84 -2.14 0.11 -1.27
C LEU A 84 -1.08 0.00 -2.36
N PHE A 85 -0.38 -1.13 -2.45
CA PHE A 85 0.55 -1.40 -3.55
C PHE A 85 -0.18 -1.51 -4.88
N ASN A 86 -1.31 -2.21 -4.94
CA ASN A 86 -2.16 -2.27 -6.13
C ASN A 86 -2.58 -0.88 -6.59
N SER A 87 -3.11 -0.07 -5.67
CA SER A 87 -3.51 1.31 -5.96
C SER A 87 -2.35 2.19 -6.45
N ALA A 88 -1.14 1.97 -5.92
CA ALA A 88 0.05 2.70 -6.35
C ALA A 88 0.50 2.32 -7.77
N ILE A 89 0.47 1.03 -8.09
CA ILE A 89 0.78 0.51 -9.43
C ILE A 89 -0.25 1.01 -10.44
N GLU A 90 -1.53 0.98 -10.10
CA GLU A 90 -2.61 1.48 -10.94
C GLU A 90 -2.50 2.99 -11.19
N THR A 91 -2.19 3.76 -10.14
CA THR A 91 -1.91 5.21 -10.27
C THR A 91 -0.73 5.45 -11.22
N LEU A 92 0.34 4.66 -11.11
CA LEU A 92 1.48 4.74 -12.02
C LEU A 92 1.06 4.39 -13.46
N PHE A 93 0.35 3.28 -13.65
CA PHE A 93 -0.12 2.81 -14.95
C PHE A 93 -0.95 3.88 -15.67
N HIS A 94 -1.89 4.51 -14.98
CA HIS A 94 -2.73 5.55 -15.58
C HIS A 94 -1.95 6.80 -16.00
N GLY A 95 -0.82 7.09 -15.35
CA GLY A 95 0.08 8.19 -15.69
C GLY A 95 0.95 7.97 -16.94
N LEU A 96 0.99 6.75 -17.50
CA LEU A 96 1.80 6.43 -18.68
C LEU A 96 1.08 6.72 -20.00
N ASP A 97 1.87 6.85 -21.08
CA ASP A 97 1.37 6.95 -22.45
C ASP A 97 0.87 5.60 -22.99
N GLY A 98 0.13 5.62 -24.09
CA GLY A 98 -0.52 4.42 -24.64
C GLY A 98 0.45 3.30 -25.01
N ALA A 99 1.62 3.65 -25.57
CA ALA A 99 2.63 2.66 -25.95
C ALA A 99 3.25 1.96 -24.73
N SER A 100 3.50 2.70 -23.64
CA SER A 100 3.98 2.11 -22.39
C SER A 100 2.90 1.25 -21.73
N LYS A 101 1.64 1.70 -21.72
CA LYS A 101 0.50 0.94 -21.16
C LYS A 101 0.38 -0.45 -21.81
N ALA A 102 0.42 -0.53 -23.13
CA ALA A 102 0.34 -1.80 -23.85
C ALA A 102 1.50 -2.76 -23.52
N ARG A 103 2.67 -2.23 -23.12
CA ARG A 103 3.84 -3.05 -22.75
C ARG A 103 3.78 -3.61 -21.33
N ILE A 104 3.06 -2.96 -20.42
CA ILE A 104 3.09 -3.29 -18.98
C ILE A 104 1.72 -3.59 -18.39
N GLU A 105 0.71 -3.86 -19.22
CA GLU A 105 -0.66 -4.16 -18.80
C GLU A 105 -0.70 -5.30 -17.76
N GLY A 106 0.12 -6.35 -17.95
CA GLY A 106 0.22 -7.46 -16.99
C GLY A 106 0.71 -7.07 -15.58
N CYS A 107 1.28 -5.88 -15.38
CA CYS A 107 1.60 -5.40 -14.03
C CYS A 107 0.33 -5.17 -13.18
N LEU A 108 -0.80 -4.80 -13.80
CA LEU A 108 -2.07 -4.65 -13.10
C LEU A 108 -2.61 -6.00 -12.64
N ASP A 109 -2.54 -7.01 -13.50
CA ASP A 109 -2.98 -8.37 -13.17
C ASP A 109 -2.16 -8.97 -12.03
N ILE A 110 -0.85 -8.76 -12.04
CA ILE A 110 0.05 -9.20 -10.95
C ILE A 110 -0.29 -8.48 -9.65
N ALA A 111 -0.55 -7.17 -9.70
CA ALA A 111 -0.89 -6.38 -8.54
C ALA A 111 -2.24 -6.82 -7.92
N ALA A 112 -3.26 -7.04 -8.75
CA ALA A 112 -4.54 -7.61 -8.33
C ALA A 112 -4.37 -9.03 -7.77
N GLY A 113 -3.52 -9.85 -8.40
CA GLY A 113 -3.17 -11.18 -7.93
C GLY A 113 -2.51 -11.17 -6.54
N ALA A 114 -1.67 -10.18 -6.24
CA ALA A 114 -1.06 -10.01 -4.91
C ALA A 114 -2.11 -9.74 -3.83
N VAL A 115 -3.11 -8.89 -4.12
CA VAL A 115 -4.26 -8.66 -3.22
C VAL A 115 -5.05 -9.94 -3.01
N LEU A 116 -5.32 -10.69 -4.08
CA LEU A 116 -6.03 -11.97 -4.00
C LEU A 116 -5.30 -12.95 -3.08
N VAL A 117 -4.00 -13.15 -3.27
CA VAL A 117 -3.19 -14.05 -2.42
C VAL A 117 -3.21 -13.59 -0.97
N ALA A 118 -2.99 -12.29 -0.70
CA ALA A 118 -3.03 -11.75 0.66
C ALA A 118 -4.40 -11.98 1.33
N SER A 119 -5.50 -11.75 0.60
CA SER A 119 -6.86 -11.96 1.11
C SER A 119 -7.16 -13.44 1.38
N MET A 120 -6.68 -14.35 0.54
CA MET A 120 -6.86 -15.78 0.73
C MET A 120 -6.05 -16.29 1.92
N THR A 121 -4.82 -15.81 2.10
CA THR A 121 -4.01 -16.11 3.30
C THR A 121 -4.71 -15.62 4.57
N ALA A 122 -5.26 -14.39 4.56
CA ALA A 122 -6.02 -13.85 5.68
C ALA A 122 -7.28 -14.68 5.99
N ALA A 123 -8.00 -15.12 4.96
CA ALA A 123 -9.17 -15.98 5.11
C ALA A 123 -8.81 -17.33 5.74
N VAL A 124 -7.76 -17.99 5.27
CA VAL A 124 -7.30 -19.28 5.82
C VAL A 124 -6.87 -19.12 7.28
N ALA A 125 -6.06 -18.11 7.60
CA ALA A 125 -5.64 -17.85 8.98
C ALA A 125 -6.83 -17.55 9.90
N GLY A 126 -7.79 -16.74 9.44
CA GLY A 126 -9.03 -16.46 10.16
C GLY A 126 -9.86 -17.72 10.40
N CYS A 127 -10.06 -18.57 9.39
CA CYS A 127 -10.77 -19.84 9.54
C CYS A 127 -10.11 -20.77 10.57
N LEU A 128 -8.78 -20.86 10.59
CA LEU A 128 -8.05 -21.67 11.55
C LEU A 128 -8.24 -21.16 12.99
N ILE A 129 -8.09 -19.85 13.21
CA ILE A 129 -8.21 -19.23 14.53
C ILE A 129 -9.65 -19.30 15.03
N PHE A 130 -10.60 -18.78 14.23
CA PHE A 130 -11.99 -18.71 14.64
C PHE A 130 -12.62 -20.11 14.71
N GLY A 131 -12.25 -21.02 13.80
CA GLY A 131 -12.69 -22.42 13.87
C GLY A 131 -12.21 -23.13 15.12
N HIS A 132 -10.94 -22.98 15.48
CA HIS A 132 -10.40 -23.54 16.72
C HIS A 132 -11.12 -22.98 17.96
N ARG A 133 -11.32 -21.66 18.01
CA ARG A 133 -12.02 -20.99 19.12
C ARG A 133 -13.48 -21.40 19.23
N LEU A 134 -14.17 -21.55 18.10
CA LEU A 134 -15.55 -22.00 18.09
C LEU A 134 -15.64 -23.42 18.68
N LEU A 135 -14.80 -24.35 18.21
CA LEU A 135 -14.78 -25.72 18.72
C LEU A 135 -14.45 -25.78 20.22
N ALA A 136 -13.52 -24.95 20.69
CA ALA A 136 -13.15 -24.88 22.10
C ALA A 136 -14.26 -24.30 23.01
N ILE A 137 -15.29 -23.65 22.46
CA ILE A 137 -16.47 -23.22 23.22
C ILE A 137 -17.48 -24.37 23.37
N TRP A 138 -17.51 -25.31 22.41
CA TRP A 138 -18.46 -26.43 22.39
C TRP A 138 -17.99 -27.67 23.17
N TYR A 139 -16.71 -27.77 23.53
CA TYR A 139 -16.12 -28.84 24.33
C TYR A 139 -15.61 -28.30 25.66
#